data_AF-A0A970REJ4-F1
#
_entry.id   AF-A0A970REJ4-F1
#
_cell.length_a   1.000
_cell.length_b   1.000
_cell.length_c   1.000
_cell.angle_alpha   90.00
_cell.angle_beta   90.00
_cell.angle_gamma   90.00
#
_symmetry.space_group_name_H-M   'P 1'
#
loop_
_entity.id
_entity.type
_entity.pdbx_description
1 polymer ?
#
loop_
_entity_poly.entity_id
_entity_poly.type
_entity_poly.pdbx_seq_one_letter_code
_entity_poly.pdbx_strand_id
1 'polypeptide(L)'
;MLRKALAACALATCIPVSATDLTVEIEIPRLDVAEYHRPYVALWIEQDNQHIANLNVWYDVKMKDNEGEKWLKDMRQWWRRSGRSLELPVDGVSAATRAVGTHSLNFNGGSAALQQLKAGDYELLVEAAREVGGREILRIPFSWPPTQKVSAKAQGSSELGAINLTLTP
;
A
#
# COMPACT_ATOMS: atom_id res chain seq x y z
N MET A 1 36.83 12.87 57.13
CA MET A 1 36.70 13.24 55.71
C MET A 1 35.83 12.19 55.03
N LEU A 2 34.56 12.48 54.75
CA LEU A 2 33.60 11.53 54.16
C LEU A 2 33.10 12.11 52.84
N ARG A 3 33.45 11.48 51.71
CA ARG A 3 32.86 11.80 50.40
C ARG A 3 31.84 10.72 50.06
N LYS A 4 30.55 11.07 50.16
CA LYS A 4 29.45 10.23 49.67
C LYS A 4 29.30 10.45 48.16
N ALA A 5 29.55 9.42 47.38
CA ALA A 5 29.23 9.41 45.96
C ALA A 5 27.74 9.05 45.80
N LEU A 6 26.96 9.96 45.21
CA LEU A 6 25.57 9.70 44.82
C LEU A 6 25.60 9.22 43.37
N ALA A 7 25.29 7.94 43.14
CA ALA A 7 25.07 7.40 41.81
C ALA A 7 23.62 7.68 41.39
N ALA A 8 23.43 8.55 40.40
CA ALA A 8 22.12 8.80 39.81
C ALA A 8 21.82 7.73 38.75
N CYS A 9 20.88 6.84 39.06
CA CYS A 9 20.36 5.86 38.11
C CYS A 9 19.35 6.55 37.19
N ALA A 10 19.70 6.76 35.92
CA ALA A 10 18.79 7.29 34.92
C ALA A 10 17.78 6.19 34.52
N LEU A 11 16.54 6.32 34.99
CA LEU A 11 15.40 5.50 34.53
C LEU A 11 15.04 5.92 33.11
N ALA A 12 15.39 5.09 32.12
CA ALA A 12 14.87 5.21 30.77
C ALA A 12 13.38 4.85 30.80
N THR A 13 12.51 5.83 30.61
CA THR A 13 11.07 5.59 30.43
C THR A 13 10.83 5.04 29.04
N CYS A 14 10.46 3.76 28.94
CA CYS A 14 9.98 3.15 27.72
C CYS A 14 8.63 3.78 27.37
N ILE A 15 8.58 4.69 26.40
CA ILE A 15 7.30 5.16 25.85
C ILE A 15 6.77 4.00 24.99
N PRO A 16 5.56 3.47 25.27
CA PRO A 16 4.95 2.50 24.36
C PRO A 16 4.71 3.22 23.04
N VAL A 17 5.41 2.80 21.99
CA VAL A 17 5.04 3.14 20.61
C VAL A 17 3.78 2.33 20.33
N SER A 18 2.62 2.97 20.37
CA SER A 18 1.41 2.40 19.79
C SER A 18 1.67 2.22 18.30
N ALA A 19 1.54 0.99 17.82
CA ALA A 19 1.69 0.69 16.41
C ALA A 19 0.44 1.13 15.68
N THR A 20 0.58 2.13 14.82
CA THR A 20 -0.51 2.60 13.96
C THR A 20 -0.72 1.62 12.80
N ASP A 21 -1.96 1.19 12.61
CA ASP A 21 -2.34 0.26 11.56
C ASP A 21 -3.05 0.97 10.39
N LEU A 22 -2.78 0.50 9.17
CA LEU A 22 -3.38 0.94 7.92
C LEU A 22 -4.06 -0.27 7.25
N THR A 23 -5.36 -0.18 7.06
CA THR A 23 -6.16 -1.19 6.34
C THR A 23 -6.68 -0.59 5.04
N VAL A 24 -6.53 -1.33 3.93
CA VAL A 24 -7.13 -0.99 2.64
C VAL A 24 -8.05 -2.11 2.20
N GLU A 25 -9.31 -1.80 1.97
CA GLU A 25 -10.23 -2.69 1.26
C GLU A 25 -10.34 -2.24 -0.20
N ILE A 26 -10.20 -3.18 -1.12
CA ILE A 26 -10.27 -2.96 -2.56
C ILE A 26 -11.36 -3.86 -3.13
N GLU A 27 -12.35 -3.26 -3.77
CA GLU A 27 -13.30 -3.98 -4.61
C GLU A 27 -12.78 -4.11 -6.04
N ILE A 28 -12.73 -5.35 -6.53
CA ILE A 28 -12.60 -5.67 -7.96
C ILE A 28 -14.00 -5.97 -8.48
N PRO A 29 -14.59 -5.10 -9.32
CA PRO A 29 -15.94 -5.28 -9.82
C PRO A 29 -16.00 -6.40 -10.85
N ARG A 30 -17.18 -6.99 -11.03
CA ARG A 30 -17.44 -7.84 -12.19
C ARG A 30 -17.58 -6.95 -13.42
N LEU A 31 -16.79 -7.23 -14.45
CA LEU A 31 -16.89 -6.56 -15.74
C LEU A 31 -17.62 -7.46 -16.75
N ASP A 32 -18.49 -6.86 -17.56
CA ASP A 32 -19.15 -7.53 -18.68
C ASP A 32 -18.28 -7.38 -19.93
N VAL A 33 -17.35 -8.32 -20.10
CA VAL A 33 -16.34 -8.33 -21.18
C VAL A 33 -16.20 -9.72 -21.75
N ALA A 34 -15.88 -9.80 -23.05
CA ALA A 34 -15.75 -11.08 -23.75
C ALA A 34 -14.62 -11.96 -23.22
N GLU A 35 -13.50 -11.34 -22.82
CA GLU A 35 -12.35 -12.03 -22.24
C GLU A 35 -12.00 -11.39 -20.89
N TYR A 36 -12.11 -12.19 -19.83
CA TYR A 36 -11.90 -11.72 -18.46
C TYR A 36 -10.51 -12.11 -17.96
N HIS A 37 -9.62 -11.11 -17.91
CA HIS A 37 -8.35 -11.20 -17.20
C HIS A 37 -8.49 -10.56 -15.82
N ARG A 38 -7.87 -11.17 -14.79
CA ARG A 38 -7.80 -10.52 -13.48
C ARG A 38 -6.91 -9.28 -13.59
N PRO A 39 -7.32 -8.11 -13.08
CA PRO A 39 -6.51 -6.92 -13.19
C PRO A 39 -5.25 -7.08 -12.35
N TYR A 40 -4.17 -6.46 -12.83
CA TYR A 40 -3.03 -6.14 -12.00
C TYR A 40 -3.36 -4.92 -11.17
N VAL A 41 -2.95 -4.90 -9.91
CA VAL A 41 -3.27 -3.81 -8.99
C VAL A 41 -2.04 -3.42 -8.19
N ALA A 42 -1.67 -2.15 -8.20
CA ALA A 42 -0.59 -1.61 -7.39
C ALA A 42 -1.14 -0.65 -6.33
N LEU A 43 -0.58 -0.73 -5.12
CA LEU A 43 -0.88 0.14 -3.99
C LEU A 43 0.42 0.78 -3.50
N TRP A 44 0.45 2.11 -3.41
CA TRP A 44 1.60 2.84 -2.92
C TRP A 44 1.20 4.16 -2.26
N ILE A 45 2.14 4.74 -1.54
CA ILE A 45 1.99 6.02 -0.85
C ILE A 45 2.81 7.08 -1.58
N GLU A 46 2.22 8.24 -1.82
CA GLU A 46 2.91 9.44 -2.28
C GLU A 46 2.83 10.57 -1.24
N GLN A 47 3.80 11.48 -1.29
CA GLN A 47 3.78 12.79 -0.65
C GLN A 47 4.32 13.80 -1.65
N ASP A 48 3.61 14.91 -1.86
CA ASP A 48 4.00 15.95 -2.83
C ASP A 48 4.33 15.40 -4.24
N ASN A 49 3.53 14.45 -4.71
CA ASN A 49 3.74 13.72 -5.98
C ASN A 49 5.05 12.92 -6.07
N GLN A 50 5.71 12.65 -4.95
CA GLN A 50 6.87 11.77 -4.85
C GLN A 50 6.46 10.42 -4.27
N HIS A 51 7.02 9.34 -4.82
CA HIS A 51 6.84 8.00 -4.27
C HIS A 51 7.54 7.90 -2.91
N ILE A 52 6.82 7.36 -1.92
CA ILE A 52 7.34 7.14 -0.57
C ILE A 52 7.47 5.65 -0.29
N ALA A 53 6.40 4.87 -0.51
CA ALA A 53 6.35 3.46 -0.12
C ALA A 53 5.52 2.64 -1.10
N ASN A 54 5.97 1.43 -1.47
CA ASN A 54 5.07 0.42 -2.03
C ASN A 54 4.41 -0.34 -0.90
N LEU A 55 3.10 -0.55 -1.00
CA LEU A 55 2.31 -1.35 -0.05
C LEU A 55 2.05 -2.74 -0.62
N ASN A 56 1.60 -2.82 -1.86
CA ASN A 56 1.35 -4.11 -2.51
C ASN A 56 1.38 -4.00 -4.04
N VAL A 57 1.67 -5.10 -4.71
CA VAL A 57 1.45 -5.27 -6.14
C VAL A 57 0.89 -6.65 -6.43
N TRP A 58 -0.31 -6.69 -7.01
CA TRP A 58 -0.97 -7.89 -7.49
C TRP A 58 -0.67 -8.07 -8.96
N TYR A 59 -0.02 -9.18 -9.30
CA TYR A 59 0.26 -9.56 -10.67
C TYR A 59 0.36 -11.08 -10.82
N ASP A 60 0.46 -11.59 -12.04
CA ASP A 60 0.59 -13.04 -12.25
C ASP A 60 2.02 -13.51 -11.97
N VAL A 61 2.30 -13.77 -10.69
CA VAL A 61 3.58 -14.28 -10.20
C VAL A 61 3.86 -15.75 -10.60
N LYS A 62 2.88 -16.46 -11.20
CA LYS A 62 2.97 -17.91 -11.46
C LYS A 62 3.10 -18.24 -12.94
N MET A 63 3.04 -17.26 -13.84
CA MET A 63 3.28 -17.53 -15.25
C MET A 63 4.66 -18.11 -15.47
N LYS A 64 4.75 -19.05 -16.41
CA LYS A 64 6.03 -19.64 -16.82
C LYS A 64 6.98 -18.53 -17.28
N ASP A 65 8.28 -18.71 -17.05
CA ASP A 65 9.34 -17.81 -17.54
C ASP A 65 9.13 -16.33 -17.12
N ASN A 66 8.45 -16.09 -15.98
CA ASN A 66 8.10 -14.77 -15.44
C ASN A 66 7.32 -13.87 -16.41
N GLU A 67 6.55 -14.47 -17.34
CA GLU A 67 5.81 -13.69 -18.34
C GLU A 67 4.81 -12.70 -17.75
N GLY A 68 4.35 -12.93 -16.52
CA GLY A 68 3.47 -12.01 -15.82
C GLY A 68 4.07 -10.63 -15.62
N GLU A 69 5.40 -10.48 -15.59
CA GLU A 69 6.04 -9.17 -15.46
C GLU A 69 5.86 -8.28 -16.70
N LYS A 70 5.57 -8.87 -17.88
CA LYS A 70 5.41 -8.14 -19.14
C LYS A 70 4.31 -7.07 -19.07
N TRP A 71 3.28 -7.32 -18.27
CA TRP A 71 2.08 -6.47 -18.14
C TRP A 71 2.17 -5.46 -16.99
N LEU A 72 3.20 -5.53 -16.13
CA LEU A 72 3.39 -4.58 -15.03
C LEU A 72 3.53 -3.13 -15.49
N LYS A 73 4.08 -2.93 -16.69
CA LYS A 73 4.20 -1.62 -17.34
C LYS A 73 2.86 -0.96 -17.66
N ASP A 74 1.77 -1.72 -17.69
CA ASP A 74 0.43 -1.20 -18.00
C ASP A 74 -0.18 -0.46 -16.80
N MET A 75 0.28 -0.74 -15.58
CA MET A 75 0.12 0.15 -14.41
C MET A 75 1.08 1.34 -14.54
N ARG A 76 0.84 2.19 -15.54
CA ARG A 76 1.79 3.21 -16.04
C ARG A 76 2.33 4.16 -14.97
N GLN A 77 1.51 4.58 -14.00
CA GLN A 77 1.97 5.55 -13.01
C GLN A 77 2.89 4.86 -12.01
N TRP A 78 2.44 3.76 -11.40
CA TRP A 78 3.25 2.95 -10.52
C TRP A 78 4.55 2.49 -11.19
N TRP A 79 4.48 2.01 -12.44
CA TRP A 79 5.66 1.56 -13.19
C TRP A 79 6.71 2.66 -13.34
N ARG A 80 6.29 3.89 -13.67
CA ARG A 80 7.18 5.04 -13.81
C ARG A 80 7.77 5.48 -12.47
N ARG A 81 6.96 5.44 -11.40
CA ARG A 81 7.29 5.94 -10.07
C ARG A 81 8.21 5.00 -9.29
N SER A 82 7.97 3.70 -9.37
CA SER A 82 8.74 2.70 -8.63
C SER A 82 8.88 1.37 -9.36
N GLY A 83 7.84 0.87 -10.03
CA GLY A 83 7.80 -0.52 -10.53
C GLY A 83 8.98 -0.91 -11.42
N ARG A 84 9.39 -0.03 -12.36
CA ARG A 84 10.45 -0.34 -13.34
C ARG A 84 11.85 -0.50 -12.76
N SER A 85 12.07 -0.11 -11.50
CA SER A 85 13.36 -0.23 -10.81
C SER A 85 13.39 -1.33 -9.76
N LEU A 86 12.29 -2.08 -9.59
CA LEU A 86 12.22 -3.18 -8.64
C LEU A 86 12.75 -4.46 -9.26
N GLU A 87 13.43 -5.25 -8.45
CA GLU A 87 13.64 -6.68 -8.72
C GLU A 87 12.41 -7.43 -8.21
N LEU A 88 11.76 -8.20 -9.09
CA LEU A 88 10.48 -8.84 -8.82
C LEU A 88 10.63 -10.38 -8.76
N PRO A 89 9.82 -11.07 -7.93
CA PRO A 89 8.88 -10.51 -6.96
C PRO A 89 9.58 -9.87 -5.75
N VAL A 90 9.08 -8.72 -5.30
CA VAL A 90 9.49 -8.09 -4.03
C VAL A 90 8.80 -8.79 -2.87
N ASP A 91 9.57 -9.29 -1.91
CA ASP A 91 9.05 -9.93 -0.70
C ASP A 91 8.18 -8.96 0.13
N GLY A 92 7.08 -9.46 0.69
CA GLY A 92 6.09 -8.66 1.44
C GLY A 92 5.27 -7.67 0.61
N VAL A 93 5.62 -7.38 -0.64
CA VAL A 93 4.90 -6.44 -1.53
C VAL A 93 4.19 -7.18 -2.66
N SER A 94 4.81 -8.19 -3.26
CA SER A 94 4.26 -8.90 -4.43
C SER A 94 3.27 -9.99 -4.02
N ALA A 95 2.13 -10.08 -4.70
CA ALA A 95 1.14 -11.13 -4.52
C ALA A 95 0.42 -11.48 -5.84
N ALA A 96 -0.30 -12.61 -5.84
CA ALA A 96 -1.08 -13.03 -6.99
C ALA A 96 -2.29 -12.13 -7.25
N THR A 97 -2.70 -12.01 -8.52
CA THR A 97 -3.94 -11.33 -8.93
C THR A 97 -5.18 -11.88 -8.20
N ARG A 98 -6.12 -10.98 -7.90
CA ARG A 98 -7.35 -11.28 -7.18
C ARG A 98 -8.53 -11.42 -8.13
N ALA A 99 -9.46 -12.30 -7.78
CA ALA A 99 -10.72 -12.46 -8.50
C ALA A 99 -11.70 -11.32 -8.17
N VAL A 100 -12.84 -11.26 -8.87
CA VAL A 100 -13.96 -10.36 -8.51
C VAL A 100 -14.31 -10.50 -7.04
N GLY A 101 -14.56 -9.37 -6.38
CA GLY A 101 -14.94 -9.28 -4.98
C GLY A 101 -14.14 -8.24 -4.20
N THR A 102 -14.39 -8.16 -2.90
CA THR A 102 -13.68 -7.25 -1.98
C THR A 102 -12.53 -7.96 -1.30
N HIS A 103 -11.36 -7.32 -1.29
CA HIS A 103 -10.12 -7.86 -0.74
C HIS A 103 -9.55 -6.88 0.28
N SER A 104 -9.24 -7.36 1.48
CA SER A 104 -8.67 -6.55 2.57
C SER A 104 -7.17 -6.80 2.70
N LEU A 105 -6.40 -5.71 2.75
CA LEU A 105 -4.97 -5.67 3.03
C LEU A 105 -4.76 -4.93 4.35
N ASN A 106 -3.99 -5.54 5.26
CA ASN A 106 -3.69 -4.96 6.56
C ASN A 106 -2.18 -4.76 6.71
N PHE A 107 -1.79 -3.53 7.00
CA PHE A 107 -0.42 -3.11 7.21
C PHE A 107 -0.31 -2.60 8.65
N ASN A 108 0.41 -3.33 9.49
CA ASN A 108 0.64 -2.87 10.85
C ASN A 108 1.76 -1.82 10.91
N GLY A 109 1.82 -1.07 12.01
CA GLY A 109 2.85 -0.04 12.21
C GLY A 109 4.30 -0.56 12.21
N GLY A 110 4.47 -1.88 12.34
CA GLY A 110 5.77 -2.55 12.21
C GLY A 110 6.19 -2.85 10.76
N SER A 111 5.30 -2.66 9.78
CA SER A 111 5.64 -2.89 8.38
C SER A 111 6.66 -1.88 7.86
N ALA A 112 7.60 -2.34 7.03
CA ALA A 112 8.66 -1.50 6.49
C ALA A 112 8.12 -0.27 5.74
N ALA A 113 6.98 -0.42 5.07
CA ALA A 113 6.32 0.66 4.35
C ALA A 113 5.82 1.79 5.26
N LEU A 114 5.30 1.47 6.45
CA LEU A 114 4.75 2.45 7.39
C LEU A 114 5.83 3.04 8.32
N GLN A 115 6.88 2.27 8.66
CA GLN A 115 7.96 2.75 9.53
C GLN A 115 8.74 3.95 8.97
N GLN A 116 8.77 4.12 7.66
CA GLN A 116 9.45 5.23 7.01
C GLN A 116 8.57 6.51 6.91
N LEU A 117 7.28 6.43 7.25
CA LEU A 117 6.39 7.58 7.20
C LEU A 117 6.66 8.52 8.37
N LYS A 118 7.08 9.73 8.05
CA LYS A 118 7.15 10.84 9.01
C LYS A 118 5.76 11.42 9.23
N ALA A 119 5.60 12.20 10.30
CA ALA A 119 4.36 12.94 10.51
C ALA A 119 4.11 13.91 9.34
N GLY A 120 2.91 13.88 8.76
CA GLY A 120 2.54 14.72 7.61
C GLY A 120 1.35 14.17 6.82
N ASP A 121 1.06 14.84 5.71
CA ASP A 121 -0.01 14.48 4.79
C ASP A 121 0.53 13.66 3.61
N TYR A 122 -0.24 12.66 3.20
CA TYR A 122 0.10 11.68 2.19
C TYR A 122 -1.12 11.38 1.31
N GLU A 123 -0.87 10.72 0.18
CA GLU A 123 -1.91 10.10 -0.64
C GLU A 123 -1.68 8.59 -0.72
N LEU A 124 -2.73 7.81 -0.52
CA LEU A 124 -2.76 6.41 -0.94
C LEU A 124 -3.21 6.37 -2.40
N LEU A 125 -2.44 5.70 -3.23
CA LEU A 125 -2.76 5.47 -4.63
C LEU A 125 -3.06 3.98 -4.84
N VAL A 126 -4.15 3.72 -5.55
CA VAL A 126 -4.53 2.37 -6.01
C VAL A 126 -4.71 2.44 -7.52
N GLU A 127 -3.85 1.74 -8.25
CA GLU A 127 -3.90 1.67 -9.72
C GLU A 127 -4.21 0.25 -10.16
N ALA A 128 -5.20 0.10 -11.04
CA ALA A 128 -5.52 -1.15 -11.69
C ALA A 128 -5.27 -1.05 -13.20
N ALA A 129 -4.76 -2.13 -13.79
CA ALA A 129 -4.68 -2.30 -15.23
C ALA A 129 -4.99 -3.75 -15.61
N ARG A 130 -5.77 -3.96 -16.66
CA ARG A 130 -6.10 -5.29 -17.16
C ARG A 130 -5.45 -5.53 -18.52
N GLU A 131 -4.99 -6.77 -18.74
CA GLU A 131 -4.45 -7.20 -20.03
C GLU A 131 -5.50 -6.96 -21.13
N VAL A 132 -5.13 -6.19 -22.16
CA VAL A 132 -6.04 -5.75 -23.24
C VAL A 132 -7.32 -5.04 -22.73
N GLY A 133 -7.30 -4.54 -21.50
CA GLY A 133 -8.43 -3.90 -20.84
C GLY A 133 -8.22 -2.42 -20.56
N GLY A 134 -8.95 -1.92 -19.57
CA GLY A 134 -8.82 -0.55 -19.10
C GLY A 134 -7.71 -0.40 -18.07
N ARG A 135 -7.56 0.86 -17.65
CA ARG A 135 -6.66 1.27 -16.58
C ARG A 135 -7.37 2.33 -15.76
N GLU A 136 -7.32 2.21 -14.45
CA GLU A 136 -7.91 3.16 -13.52
C GLU A 136 -6.94 3.46 -12.39
N ILE A 137 -6.96 4.69 -11.87
CA ILE A 137 -6.19 5.06 -10.69
C ILE A 137 -7.06 5.91 -9.76
N LEU A 138 -7.06 5.55 -8.48
CA LEU A 138 -7.74 6.27 -7.43
C LEU A 138 -6.71 6.82 -6.44
N ARG A 139 -7.02 7.99 -5.87
CA ARG A 139 -6.20 8.70 -4.88
C ARG A 139 -7.03 8.97 -3.64
N ILE A 140 -6.49 8.68 -2.47
CA ILE A 140 -7.14 8.92 -1.18
C ILE A 140 -6.16 9.69 -0.29
N PRO A 141 -6.42 10.98 0.00
CA PRO A 141 -5.57 11.74 0.91
C PRO A 141 -5.77 11.28 2.36
N PHE A 142 -4.69 11.28 3.15
CA PHE A 142 -4.71 10.99 4.58
C PHE A 142 -3.55 11.65 5.33
N SER A 143 -3.74 11.88 6.63
CA SER A 143 -2.68 12.37 7.53
C SER A 143 -2.11 11.24 8.38
N TRP A 144 -0.81 11.27 8.65
CA TRP A 144 -0.08 10.26 9.42
C TRP A 144 0.77 10.92 10.53
N PRO A 145 0.92 10.29 11.72
CA PRO A 145 0.07 9.22 12.22
C PRO A 145 -1.33 9.77 12.57
N PRO A 146 -2.38 8.93 12.50
CA PRO A 146 -3.71 9.30 12.96
C PRO A 146 -3.73 9.43 14.49
N THR A 147 -4.50 10.39 15.02
CA THR A 147 -4.72 10.55 16.47
C THR A 147 -5.96 9.83 16.98
N GLN A 148 -6.85 9.42 16.06
CA GLN A 148 -8.06 8.65 16.30
C GLN A 148 -8.31 7.75 15.08
N LYS A 149 -9.24 6.79 15.17
CA LYS A 149 -9.63 5.99 14.01
C LYS A 149 -10.19 6.90 12.90
N VAL A 150 -9.62 6.83 11.70
CA VAL A 150 -10.04 7.60 10.52
C VAL A 150 -10.38 6.65 9.39
N SER A 151 -11.42 6.97 8.62
CA SER A 151 -11.74 6.25 7.38
C SER A 151 -11.91 7.24 6.23
N ALA A 152 -11.37 6.90 5.08
CA ALA A 152 -11.49 7.64 3.83
C ALA A 152 -11.85 6.69 2.69
N LYS A 153 -12.52 7.18 1.64
CA LYS A 153 -13.04 6.35 0.56
C LYS A 153 -12.81 6.96 -0.80
N ALA A 154 -12.66 6.11 -1.81
CA ALA A 154 -12.77 6.46 -3.22
C ALA A 154 -13.63 5.44 -3.95
N GLN A 155 -14.25 5.87 -5.05
CA GLN A 155 -15.09 5.01 -5.89
C GLN A 155 -14.53 4.99 -7.30
N GLY A 156 -14.18 3.81 -7.79
CA GLY A 156 -13.85 3.59 -9.20
C GLY A 156 -15.09 3.37 -10.05
N SER A 157 -14.89 3.40 -11.35
CA SER A 157 -15.94 3.41 -12.37
C SER A 157 -15.69 2.42 -13.52
N SER A 158 -14.47 1.88 -13.66
CA SER A 158 -14.12 1.04 -14.80
C SER A 158 -13.37 -0.24 -14.46
N GLU A 159 -12.33 -0.17 -13.63
CA GLU A 159 -11.47 -1.32 -13.26
C GLU A 159 -11.44 -1.55 -11.75
N LEU A 160 -11.74 -0.50 -10.96
CA LEU A 160 -11.85 -0.55 -9.51
C LEU A 160 -13.29 -0.25 -9.07
N GLY A 161 -13.71 -0.87 -7.97
CA GLY A 161 -14.96 -0.55 -7.28
C GLY A 161 -14.70 0.42 -6.12
N ALA A 162 -15.37 0.18 -4.98
CA ALA A 162 -15.12 0.91 -3.76
C ALA A 162 -13.72 0.60 -3.19
N ILE A 163 -13.00 1.66 -2.80
CA ILE A 163 -11.77 1.59 -2.01
C ILE A 163 -12.05 2.21 -0.65
N ASN A 164 -11.82 1.46 0.44
CA ASN A 164 -11.91 1.99 1.80
C ASN A 164 -10.52 1.97 2.45
N LEU A 165 -10.02 3.13 2.83
CA LEU A 165 -8.85 3.28 3.69
C LEU A 165 -9.34 3.44 5.14
N THR A 166 -8.76 2.68 6.05
CA THR A 166 -8.94 2.85 7.50
C THR A 166 -7.59 2.95 8.19
N LEU A 167 -7.42 3.97 9.01
CA LEU A 167 -6.25 4.21 9.84
C LEU A 167 -6.63 4.07 11.31
N THR A 168 -5.86 3.32 12.08
CA THR A 168 -6.08 3.12 13.52
C THR A 168 -4.81 3.49 14.29
N PRO A 169 -4.86 4.37 15.31
CA PRO A 169 -3.69 4.79 16.08
C PRO A 169 -2.98 3.67 16.82
#